data_AF-A0A396RSF9-F1
#
_entry.id   AF-A0A396RSF9-F1
#
_cell.length_a   1.000
_cell.length_b   1.000
_cell.length_c   1.000
_cell.angle_alpha   90.00
_cell.angle_beta   90.00
_cell.angle_gamma   90.00
#
_symmetry.space_group_name_H-M   'P 1'
#
loop_
_entity.id
_entity.type
_entity.pdbx_description
1 polymer ?
#
loop_
_entity_poly.entity_id
_entity_poly.type
_entity_poly.pdbx_seq_one_letter_code
_entity_poly.pdbx_strand_id
1 'polypeptide(L)'
;MSNDPMNLTGAWFGSFSYLGTGDPDVSFIASLEEVAGVLSGTTSEPNTIAGTTTHLNAFIRGSREGAEVSFTKMYDGESDAAHAVNYAGTVNAEGTRVSGFWQLEEWSGGFEMTRTQVQEEELEEVEMAEEPAFANLVGR
;
A
#
# COMPACT_ATOMS: atom_id res chain seq x y z
N MET A 1 -13.95 13.69 6.18
CA MET A 1 -12.97 12.99 5.34
C MET A 1 -12.97 13.66 3.97
N SER A 2 -11.82 13.75 3.31
CA SER A 2 -11.74 14.38 1.98
C SER A 2 -12.46 13.50 0.96
N ASN A 3 -13.34 14.06 0.13
CA ASN A 3 -14.02 13.33 -0.95
C ASN A 3 -13.12 13.24 -2.21
N ASP A 4 -11.82 13.13 -2.00
CA ASP A 4 -10.83 13.05 -3.07
C ASP A 4 -10.69 11.59 -3.52
N PRO A 5 -11.09 11.23 -4.74
CA PRO A 5 -11.02 9.86 -5.23
C PRO A 5 -9.58 9.32 -5.24
N MET A 6 -8.58 10.20 -5.35
CA MET A 6 -7.16 9.86 -5.35
C MET A 6 -6.55 9.76 -3.94
N ASN A 7 -7.34 9.95 -2.87
CA ASN A 7 -6.83 9.85 -1.51
C ASN A 7 -6.18 8.48 -1.27
N LEU A 8 -4.93 8.48 -0.84
CA LEU A 8 -4.15 7.25 -0.72
C LEU A 8 -4.37 6.47 0.59
N THR A 9 -5.20 6.97 1.51
CA THR A 9 -5.43 6.30 2.80
C THR A 9 -6.00 4.89 2.61
N GLY A 10 -5.46 3.93 3.36
CA GLY A 10 -5.93 2.55 3.38
C GLY A 10 -4.84 1.52 3.09
N ALA A 11 -5.29 0.28 2.90
CA ALA A 11 -4.41 -0.84 2.58
C ALA A 11 -4.16 -0.93 1.07
N TRP A 12 -2.91 -1.23 0.72
CA TRP A 12 -2.44 -1.39 -0.65
C TRP A 12 -1.62 -2.67 -0.78
N PHE A 13 -1.76 -3.34 -1.92
CA PHE A 13 -0.99 -4.51 -2.31
C PHE A 13 -0.09 -4.13 -3.47
N GLY A 14 1.22 -4.27 -3.30
CA GLY A 14 2.18 -3.84 -4.29
C GLY A 14 3.25 -4.86 -4.62
N SER A 15 4.00 -4.53 -5.66
CA SER A 15 5.23 -5.21 -6.04
C SER A 15 6.26 -4.23 -6.54
N PHE A 16 7.54 -4.60 -6.45
CA PHE A 16 8.63 -3.89 -7.10
C PHE A 16 9.58 -4.86 -7.78
N SER A 17 10.18 -4.39 -8.87
CA SER A 17 11.17 -5.13 -9.65
C SER A 17 12.56 -4.51 -9.50
N TYR A 18 13.60 -5.27 -9.79
CA TYR A 18 14.97 -4.75 -9.92
C TYR A 18 15.32 -4.63 -11.40
N LEU A 19 15.62 -3.42 -11.84
CA LEU A 19 15.97 -3.17 -13.24
C LEU A 19 17.31 -3.85 -13.56
N GLY A 20 17.32 -4.70 -14.60
CA GLY A 20 18.55 -5.29 -15.14
C GLY A 20 19.05 -6.55 -14.44
N THR A 21 18.38 -7.06 -13.40
CA THR A 21 18.80 -8.28 -12.71
C THR A 21 18.09 -9.54 -13.20
N GLY A 22 16.85 -9.42 -13.68
CA GLY A 22 16.01 -10.56 -14.08
C GLY A 22 15.42 -11.34 -12.89
N ASP A 23 15.58 -10.82 -11.68
CA ASP A 23 14.98 -11.39 -10.46
C ASP A 23 13.45 -11.28 -10.49
N PRO A 24 12.73 -12.18 -9.80
CA PRO A 24 11.29 -12.05 -9.63
C PRO A 24 10.94 -10.78 -8.85
N ASP A 25 9.78 -10.20 -9.17
CA ASP A 25 9.21 -9.09 -8.42
C ASP A 25 8.99 -9.46 -6.95
N VAL A 26 9.24 -8.52 -6.07
CA VAL A 26 9.02 -8.67 -4.62
C VAL A 26 7.69 -8.04 -4.26
N SER A 27 6.77 -8.82 -3.69
CA SER A 27 5.48 -8.34 -3.21
C SER A 27 5.59 -7.68 -1.84
N PHE A 28 4.77 -6.66 -1.59
CA PHE A 28 4.64 -6.00 -0.30
C PHE A 28 3.19 -5.58 -0.03
N ILE A 29 2.88 -5.36 1.24
CA ILE A 29 1.65 -4.71 1.68
C ILE A 29 2.02 -3.35 2.26
N ALA A 30 1.23 -2.33 1.96
CA ALA A 30 1.36 -1.00 2.56
C ALA A 30 0.07 -0.60 3.28
N SER A 31 0.21 0.06 4.43
CA SER A 31 -0.89 0.76 5.10
C SER A 31 -0.54 2.24 5.09
N LEU A 32 -1.34 3.04 4.40
CA LEU A 32 -1.08 4.45 4.17
C LEU A 32 -2.12 5.34 4.86
N GLU A 33 -1.67 6.51 5.30
CA GLU A 33 -2.50 7.62 5.75
C GLU A 33 -2.09 8.88 5.00
N GLU A 34 -3.07 9.53 4.38
CA GLU A 34 -2.86 10.80 3.68
C GLU A 34 -3.73 11.91 4.29
N VAL A 35 -3.07 12.96 4.78
CA VAL A 35 -3.71 14.14 5.37
C VAL A 35 -3.16 15.40 4.72
N ALA A 36 -4.04 16.15 4.04
CA ALA A 36 -3.68 17.39 3.35
C ALA A 36 -2.46 17.24 2.41
N GLY A 37 -2.39 16.11 1.68
CA GLY A 37 -1.30 15.80 0.76
C GLY A 37 -0.03 15.28 1.45
N VAL A 38 0.06 15.25 2.78
CA VAL A 38 1.15 14.58 3.51
C VAL A 38 0.85 13.09 3.59
N LEU A 39 1.80 12.26 3.17
CA LEU A 39 1.69 10.82 3.17
C LEU A 39 2.56 10.21 4.27
N SER A 40 1.98 9.29 5.03
CA SER A 40 2.70 8.46 6.00
C SER A 40 2.18 7.03 5.96
N GLY A 41 2.93 6.09 6.55
CA GLY A 41 2.47 4.71 6.60
C GLY A 41 3.54 3.71 6.96
N THR A 42 3.22 2.44 6.74
CA THR A 42 4.12 1.31 6.92
C THR A 42 4.05 0.35 5.75
N THR A 43 5.10 -0.45 5.58
CA THR A 43 5.13 -1.59 4.64
C THR A 43 5.63 -2.84 5.33
N SER A 44 5.21 -3.99 4.80
CA SER A 44 5.72 -5.32 5.16
C SER A 44 5.93 -6.12 3.88
N GLU A 45 7.07 -6.78 3.78
CA GLU A 45 7.44 -7.65 2.64
C GLU A 45 8.18 -8.90 3.11
N PRO A 46 8.18 -10.00 2.33
CA PRO A 46 9.02 -11.15 2.62
C PRO A 46 10.49 -10.76 2.64
N ASN A 47 11.24 -11.26 3.62
CA ASN A 47 12.69 -11.11 3.60
C ASN A 47 13.30 -12.06 2.56
N THR A 48 13.66 -11.52 1.40
CA THR A 48 14.33 -12.25 0.32
C THR A 48 15.85 -12.23 0.43
N ILE A 49 16.39 -11.53 1.43
CA ILE A 49 17.81 -11.42 1.73
C ILE A 49 18.15 -12.41 2.85
N ALA A 50 19.37 -12.93 2.87
CA ALA A 50 19.84 -13.78 3.97
C ALA A 50 19.70 -13.02 5.31
N GLY A 51 18.96 -13.58 6.26
CA GLY A 51 18.71 -12.96 7.56
C GLY A 51 17.92 -13.88 8.51
N THR A 52 17.74 -13.44 9.76
CA THR A 52 17.01 -14.19 10.78
C THR A 52 15.51 -13.90 10.82
N THR A 53 15.07 -12.82 10.17
CA THR A 53 13.65 -12.44 10.09
C THR A 53 13.00 -13.00 8.83
N THR A 54 11.70 -13.29 8.92
CA THR A 54 10.91 -13.75 7.76
C THR A 54 10.34 -12.60 6.94
N HIS A 55 10.28 -11.40 7.52
CA HIS A 55 9.72 -10.20 6.90
C HIS A 55 10.60 -8.99 7.19
N LEU A 56 10.54 -8.01 6.30
CA LEU A 56 11.11 -6.68 6.47
C LEU A 56 9.99 -5.67 6.64
N ASN A 57 10.08 -4.82 7.66
CA ASN A 57 9.14 -3.72 7.88
C ASN A 57 9.83 -2.38 7.62
N ALA A 58 9.05 -1.42 7.14
CA ALA A 58 9.53 -0.07 6.91
C ALA A 58 8.44 0.97 7.14
N PHE A 59 8.88 2.20 7.43
CA PHE A 59 8.03 3.39 7.51
C PHE A 59 8.04 4.14 6.17
N ILE A 60 6.89 4.72 5.82
CA ILE A 60 6.73 5.61 4.67
C ILE A 60 6.57 7.04 5.17
N ARG A 61 7.26 7.98 4.52
CA ARG A 61 7.02 9.42 4.64
C ARG A 61 7.14 10.08 3.27
N GLY A 62 6.18 10.94 2.92
CA GLY A 62 6.17 11.58 1.62
C GLY A 62 5.00 12.53 1.44
N SER A 63 4.61 12.73 0.18
CA SER A 63 3.48 13.58 -0.20
C SER A 63 2.85 13.17 -1.52
N ARG A 64 1.62 13.64 -1.72
CA ARG A 64 0.91 13.64 -3.00
C ARG A 64 0.54 15.06 -3.40
N GLU A 65 0.85 15.43 -4.64
CA GLU A 65 0.40 16.67 -5.27
C GLU A 65 -0.40 16.33 -6.53
N GLY A 66 -1.72 16.49 -6.46
CA GLY A 66 -2.62 16.01 -7.52
C GLY A 66 -2.48 14.49 -7.71
N ALA A 67 -2.00 14.08 -8.88
CA ALA A 67 -1.75 12.68 -9.19
C ALA A 67 -0.30 12.24 -8.88
N GLU A 68 0.64 13.17 -8.67
CA GLU A 68 2.04 12.83 -8.42
C GLU A 68 2.23 12.40 -6.97
N VAL A 69 2.92 11.27 -6.77
CA VAL A 69 3.19 10.67 -5.47
C VAL A 69 4.69 10.52 -5.32
N SER A 70 5.23 11.01 -4.19
CA SER A 70 6.63 10.80 -3.84
C SER A 70 6.76 10.42 -2.37
N PHE A 71 7.59 9.44 -2.06
CA PHE A 71 7.84 9.04 -0.67
C PHE A 71 9.18 8.34 -0.50
N THR A 72 9.68 8.36 0.73
CA THR A 72 10.83 7.57 1.16
C THR A 72 10.33 6.41 2.03
N LYS A 73 10.76 5.20 1.69
CA LYS A 73 10.64 3.98 2.51
C LYS A 73 11.89 3.85 3.37
N MET A 74 11.73 3.79 4.69
CA MET A 74 12.82 3.64 5.66
C MET A 74 12.60 2.36 6.46
N TYR A 75 13.43 1.34 6.23
CA TYR A 75 13.39 0.11 7.01
C TYR A 75 13.65 0.39 8.51
N ASP A 76 13.04 -0.41 9.37
CA ASP A 76 13.07 -0.22 10.83
C ASP A 76 14.41 -0.59 11.50
N GLY A 77 15.31 -1.23 10.75
CA GLY A 77 16.66 -1.58 11.20
C GLY A 77 16.74 -2.90 11.98
N GLU A 78 15.67 -3.71 12.01
CA GLU A 78 15.72 -5.06 12.57
C GLU A 78 16.48 -6.05 11.64
N SER A 79 16.83 -5.62 10.43
CA SER A 79 17.71 -6.33 9.49
C SER A 79 18.90 -5.47 9.05
N ASP A 80 19.84 -6.07 8.31
CA ASP A 80 20.97 -5.36 7.69
C ASP A 80 20.52 -4.30 6.65
N ALA A 81 19.23 -4.26 6.30
CA ALA A 81 18.66 -3.24 5.43
C ALA A 81 18.43 -1.93 6.22
N ALA A 82 19.47 -1.15 6.47
CA ALA A 82 19.37 0.18 7.07
C ALA A 82 19.39 1.28 5.99
N HIS A 83 18.55 1.13 4.96
CA HIS A 83 18.58 2.01 3.79
C HIS A 83 17.25 2.74 3.57
N ALA A 84 17.36 3.99 3.12
CA ALA A 84 16.24 4.80 2.69
C ALA A 84 16.08 4.64 1.17
N VAL A 85 14.90 4.19 0.73
CA VAL A 85 14.58 3.98 -0.68
C VAL A 85 13.59 5.05 -1.13
N ASN A 86 13.91 5.76 -2.22
CA ASN A 86 13.05 6.81 -2.75
C ASN A 86 12.11 6.25 -3.79
N TYR A 87 10.85 6.64 -3.73
CA TYR A 87 9.79 6.25 -4.66
C TYR A 87 9.18 7.51 -5.29
N ALA A 88 8.92 7.45 -6.59
CA ALA A 88 8.21 8.47 -7.34
C ALA A 88 7.27 7.80 -8.34
N GLY A 89 6.01 8.22 -8.39
CA GLY A 89 5.01 7.63 -9.27
C GLY A 89 3.76 8.49 -9.41
N THR A 90 2.73 7.90 -10.01
CA THR A 90 1.43 8.55 -10.20
C THR A 90 0.30 7.65 -9.79
N VAL A 91 -0.72 8.24 -9.15
CA VAL A 91 -2.00 7.59 -8.87
C VAL A 91 -2.96 7.80 -10.04
N ASN A 92 -3.74 6.78 -10.39
CA ASN A 92 -4.79 6.89 -11.41
C ASN A 92 -5.99 7.73 -10.92
N ALA A 93 -6.88 8.09 -11.85
CA ALA A 93 -8.04 8.92 -11.56
C ALA A 93 -8.99 8.29 -10.53
N GLU A 94 -9.08 6.97 -10.52
CA GLU A 94 -9.92 6.19 -9.61
C GLU A 94 -9.27 6.02 -8.22
N GLY A 95 -8.00 6.36 -8.06
CA GLY A 95 -7.28 6.14 -6.80
C GLY A 95 -7.14 4.67 -6.43
N THR A 96 -7.13 3.76 -7.38
CA THR A 96 -7.04 2.30 -7.18
C THR A 96 -5.69 1.72 -7.56
N ARG A 97 -4.83 2.50 -8.24
CA ARG A 97 -3.51 2.07 -8.70
C ARG A 97 -2.51 3.23 -8.60
N VAL A 98 -1.33 2.93 -8.05
CA VAL A 98 -0.15 3.80 -8.13
C VAL A 98 0.96 3.05 -8.84
N SER A 99 1.61 3.69 -9.81
CA SER A 99 2.73 3.11 -10.55
C SER A 99 3.87 4.11 -10.71
N GLY A 100 5.11 3.62 -10.69
CA GLY A 100 6.27 4.48 -10.85
C GLY A 100 7.58 3.73 -10.72
N PHE A 101 8.57 4.42 -10.18
CA PHE A 101 9.93 3.91 -10.01
C PHE A 101 10.42 4.11 -8.59
N TRP A 102 11.36 3.26 -8.20
CA TRP A 102 12.12 3.40 -6.98
C TRP A 102 13.61 3.51 -7.28
N GLN A 103 14.34 4.14 -6.37
CA GLN A 103 15.80 4.30 -6.45
C GLN A 103 16.45 4.19 -5.06
N LEU A 104 17.54 3.42 -5.02
CA LEU A 104 18.46 3.29 -3.89
C LEU A 104 19.88 3.22 -4.44
N GLU A 105 20.67 4.30 -4.27
CA GLU A 105 22.04 4.37 -4.78
C GLU A 105 22.12 3.99 -6.28
N GLU A 106 22.82 2.92 -6.62
CA GLU A 106 22.98 2.38 -7.98
C GLU A 106 21.84 1.44 -8.40
N TRP A 107 20.96 1.08 -7.47
CA TRP A 107 19.81 0.21 -7.69
C TRP A 107 18.55 1.01 -8.00
N SER A 108 17.73 0.46 -8.88
CA SER A 108 16.44 1.04 -9.24
C SER A 108 15.52 -0.01 -9.83
N GLY A 109 14.25 0.35 -9.98
CA GLY A 109 13.30 -0.46 -10.71
C GLY A 109 11.90 0.13 -10.71
N GLY A 110 10.97 -0.64 -11.28
CA GLY A 110 9.56 -0.27 -11.31
C GLY A 110 8.88 -0.68 -10.01
N PHE A 111 7.82 0.04 -9.64
CA PHE A 111 6.89 -0.43 -8.63
C PHE A 111 5.46 -0.20 -9.06
N GLU A 112 4.58 -0.98 -8.46
CA GLU A 112 3.15 -0.83 -8.58
C GLU A 112 2.49 -1.13 -7.24
N MET A 113 1.38 -0.47 -6.94
CA MET A 113 0.49 -0.86 -5.86
C MET A 113 -0.97 -0.65 -6.24
N THR A 114 -1.84 -1.54 -5.78
CA THR A 114 -3.28 -1.52 -6.04
C THR A 114 -4.09 -1.66 -4.76
N ARG A 115 -5.32 -1.16 -4.79
CA ARG A 115 -6.33 -1.41 -3.76
C ARG A 115 -7.69 -1.66 -4.39
N THR A 116 -8.54 -2.37 -3.66
CA THR A 116 -9.97 -2.42 -3.94
C THR A 116 -10.64 -1.27 -3.20
N GLN A 117 -11.36 -0.40 -3.91
CA GLN A 117 -12.30 0.51 -3.28
C GLN A 117 -13.63 -0.23 -3.15
N VAL A 118 -14.10 -0.41 -1.93
CA VAL A 118 -15.49 -0.83 -1.70
C VAL A 118 -16.32 0.44 -1.67
N GLN A 119 -17.32 0.53 -2.54
CA GLN A 119 -18.22 1.67 -2.54
C GLN A 119 -19.11 1.59 -1.31
N GLU A 120 -19.39 2.73 -0.65
CA GLU A 120 -20.25 2.78 0.54
C GLU A 120 -21.63 2.12 0.27
N GLU A 121 -22.17 2.30 -0.94
CA GLU A 121 -23.42 1.67 -1.38
C GLU A 121 -23.34 0.12 -1.40
N GLU A 122 -22.18 -0.44 -1.75
CA GLU A 122 -21.94 -1.89 -1.79
C GLU A 122 -21.75 -2.46 -0.38
N LEU A 123 -21.19 -1.66 0.55
CA LEU A 123 -21.11 -2.01 1.97
C LEU A 123 -22.48 -2.02 2.64
N GLU A 124 -23.34 -1.04 2.35
CA GLU A 124 -24.71 -0.99 2.87
C GLU A 124 -25.55 -2.17 2.37
N GLU A 125 -25.41 -2.55 1.09
CA GLU A 125 -26.12 -3.73 0.54
C GLU A 125 -25.68 -5.04 1.21
N VAL A 126 -24.38 -5.20 1.47
CA VAL A 126 -23.84 -6.38 2.18
C VAL A 126 -24.27 -6.39 3.66
N GLU A 127 -24.21 -5.25 4.35
CA GLU A 127 -24.62 -5.13 5.76
C GLU A 127 -26.12 -5.41 5.93
N MET A 128 -26.97 -4.90 5.04
CA MET A 128 -28.41 -5.21 5.04
C MET A 128 -28.71 -6.66 4.67
N ALA A 129 -27.86 -7.33 3.87
CA ALA A 129 -28.02 -8.73 3.53
C ALA A 129 -27.60 -9.69 4.67
N GLU A 130 -26.80 -9.23 5.64
CA GLU A 130 -26.34 -10.01 6.80
C GLU A 130 -27.22 -9.84 8.08
N GLU A 131 -28.21 -8.94 8.08
CA GLU A 131 -29.23 -8.85 9.15
C GLU A 131 -30.04 -10.16 9.26
N PRO A 132 -30.02 -10.88 10.41
CA PRO A 132 -30.29 -12.31 10.39
C PRO A 132 -31.77 -12.67 10.49
N ALA A 133 -32.12 -13.78 9.83
CA ALA A 133 -33.34 -14.56 10.01
C ALA A 133 -33.50 -15.22 11.41
N PHE A 134 -33.09 -14.55 12.50
CA PHE A 134 -33.28 -15.04 13.88
C PHE A 134 -34.63 -14.65 14.51
N ALA A 135 -35.50 -13.93 13.80
CA ALA A 135 -36.80 -13.51 14.33
C ALA A 135 -37.89 -14.60 14.38
N ASN A 136 -37.63 -15.85 13.98
CA ASN A 136 -38.65 -16.92 13.90
C ASN A 136 -38.39 -18.16 14.78
N LEU A 137 -37.85 -17.98 16.00
CA LEU A 137 -37.90 -19.04 17.02
C LEU A 137 -38.26 -18.50 18.41
N VAL A 138 -39.34 -17.74 18.52
CA VAL A 138 -40.07 -17.58 19.79
C VAL A 138 -41.55 -17.84 19.52
N GLY A 139 -41.86 -19.13 19.36
CA GLY A 139 -43.20 -19.58 19.02
C GLY A 139 -43.38 -21.07 19.32
N ARG A 140 -43.25 -21.46 20.58
CA ARG A 140 -44.01 -22.54 21.24
C ARG A 140 -43.73 -22.60 22.72
#